data_AF-A0ABD5DSS4-F1
#
_entry.id   AF-A0ABD5DSS4-F1
#
_cell.length_a   1.000
_cell.length_b   1.000
_cell.length_c   1.000
_cell.angle_alpha   90.00
_cell.angle_beta   90.00
_cell.angle_gamma   90.00
#
_symmetry.space_group_name_H-M   'P 1'
#
loop_
_entity.id
_entity.type
_entity.pdbx_description
1 polymer ?
#
loop_
_entity_poly.entity_id
_entity_poly.type
_entity_poly.pdbx_seq_one_letter_code
_entity_poly.pdbx_strand_id
1 'polypeptide(L)'
;MRKWLCIVCGWIYDEAKGWPADGIAPGTKWEDIPDDWMCPECQVGKADFEMLDITDIEEDEIPQVAAAAVIELVVIIGSGHAGYHVASNLRAQSPDLSITVFTADDGALYSKPALSNALALGKDGDSLVRESALSWEQRLNIRVYPHTKVTHIDRANKKLQTTIGDYSYGKLVIATGATPIVIPIEGDSSATLSVNDLADYRRFRQQLADKKHVTILGDGLIGCE
;
A
#
# COMPACT_ATOMS: atom_id res chain seq x y z
N MET A 1 21.51 -10.30 -36.03
CA MET A 1 22.78 -11.11 -35.94
C MET A 1 22.83 -11.72 -34.53
N ARG A 2 23.56 -12.83 -34.29
CA ARG A 2 23.48 -13.49 -32.97
C ARG A 2 24.17 -12.65 -31.90
N LYS A 3 23.66 -12.73 -30.68
CA LYS A 3 24.25 -12.10 -29.49
C LYS A 3 24.59 -13.19 -28.47
N TRP A 4 25.66 -12.99 -27.72
CA TRP A 4 26.17 -13.97 -26.77
C TRP A 4 26.39 -13.32 -25.40
N LEU A 5 25.77 -13.88 -24.36
CA LEU A 5 25.84 -13.40 -22.99
C LEU A 5 26.90 -14.15 -22.22
N CYS A 6 27.85 -13.43 -21.64
CA CYS A 6 28.71 -13.98 -20.61
C CYS A 6 27.88 -14.27 -19.35
N ILE A 7 27.75 -15.54 -18.96
CA ILE A 7 26.93 -15.93 -17.80
C ILE A 7 27.58 -15.57 -16.46
N VAL A 8 28.85 -15.14 -16.46
CA VAL A 8 29.61 -14.77 -15.26
C VAL A 8 29.43 -13.30 -14.89
N CYS A 9 29.46 -12.38 -15.86
CA CYS A 9 29.38 -10.93 -15.59
C CYS A 9 28.24 -10.20 -16.31
N GLY A 10 27.51 -10.88 -17.20
CA GLY A 10 26.38 -10.31 -17.93
C GLY A 10 26.76 -9.45 -19.13
N TRP A 11 28.04 -9.42 -19.54
CA TRP A 11 28.47 -8.69 -20.73
C TRP A 11 28.00 -9.40 -22.01
N ILE A 12 27.63 -8.62 -23.04
CA ILE A 12 27.04 -9.14 -24.27
C ILE A 12 27.97 -8.88 -25.46
N TYR A 13 28.42 -9.95 -26.11
CA TYR A 13 29.02 -9.87 -27.44
C TYR A 13 27.91 -9.78 -28.50
N ASP A 14 28.00 -8.79 -29.37
CA ASP A 14 27.09 -8.61 -30.50
C ASP A 14 27.88 -8.82 -31.80
N GLU A 15 27.57 -9.90 -32.55
CA GLU A 15 28.25 -10.22 -33.80
C GLU A 15 28.19 -9.04 -34.79
N ALA A 16 27.13 -8.22 -34.78
CA ALA A 16 27.03 -7.06 -35.66
C ALA A 16 28.04 -5.97 -35.34
N LYS A 17 28.40 -5.83 -34.06
CA LYS A 17 29.37 -4.83 -33.59
C LYS A 17 30.79 -5.38 -33.56
N GLY A 18 30.94 -6.69 -33.42
CA GLY A 18 32.23 -7.32 -33.15
C GLY A 18 32.84 -6.80 -31.86
N TRP A 19 34.17 -6.90 -31.75
CA TRP A 19 34.91 -6.31 -30.64
C TRP A 19 36.27 -5.77 -31.12
N PRO A 20 36.30 -4.57 -31.75
CA PRO A 20 37.51 -4.06 -32.39
C PRO A 20 38.69 -3.83 -31.44
N ALA A 21 38.43 -3.67 -30.14
CA ALA A 21 39.48 -3.52 -29.12
C ALA A 21 40.41 -4.74 -29.07
N ASP A 22 39.89 -5.94 -29.35
CA ASP A 22 40.67 -7.18 -29.43
C ASP A 22 40.87 -7.64 -30.88
N GLY A 23 40.68 -6.74 -31.86
CA GLY A 23 40.86 -7.03 -33.28
C GLY A 23 39.72 -7.85 -33.92
N ILE A 24 38.59 -8.03 -33.22
CA ILE A 24 37.42 -8.74 -33.74
C ILE A 24 36.57 -7.74 -34.53
N ALA A 25 36.54 -7.88 -35.86
CA ALA A 25 35.83 -6.94 -36.72
C ALA A 25 34.29 -7.03 -36.55
N PRO A 26 33.55 -5.94 -36.79
CA PRO A 26 32.09 -5.99 -36.89
C PRO A 26 31.63 -7.02 -37.94
N GLY A 27 30.61 -7.82 -37.60
CA GLY A 27 30.10 -8.92 -38.42
C GLY A 27 30.79 -10.28 -38.18
N THR A 28 31.79 -10.37 -37.30
CA THR A 28 32.46 -11.64 -36.96
C THR A 28 31.52 -12.54 -36.17
N LYS A 29 31.25 -13.75 -36.67
CA LYS A 29 30.40 -14.72 -35.97
C LYS A 29 31.12 -15.28 -34.75
N TRP A 30 30.36 -15.71 -33.75
CA TRP A 30 30.93 -16.32 -32.54
C TRP A 30 31.78 -17.57 -32.80
N GLU A 31 31.39 -18.35 -33.82
CA GLU A 31 32.13 -19.52 -34.30
C GLU A 31 33.51 -19.13 -34.86
N ASP A 32 33.66 -17.89 -35.34
CA ASP A 32 34.89 -17.37 -35.96
C ASP A 32 35.80 -16.61 -34.95
N ILE A 33 35.35 -16.43 -33.70
CA ILE A 33 36.16 -15.83 -32.63
C ILE A 33 37.21 -16.86 -32.16
N PRO A 34 38.48 -16.48 -31.96
CA PRO A 34 39.50 -17.38 -31.41
C PRO A 34 39.09 -18.06 -30.09
N ASP A 35 39.44 -19.34 -29.91
CA ASP A 35 39.06 -20.12 -28.72
C ASP A 35 39.71 -19.62 -27.41
N ASP A 36 40.83 -18.92 -27.53
CA ASP A 36 41.56 -18.28 -26.42
C ASP A 36 41.06 -16.88 -26.09
N TRP A 37 40.07 -16.37 -26.83
CA TRP A 37 39.47 -15.07 -26.54
C TRP A 37 38.70 -15.11 -25.20
N MET A 38 38.88 -14.07 -24.40
CA MET A 38 38.33 -13.95 -23.05
C MET A 38 37.38 -12.75 -22.97
N CYS A 39 36.35 -12.87 -22.13
CA CYS A 39 35.42 -11.78 -21.85
C CYS A 39 36.19 -10.52 -21.39
N PRO A 40 35.98 -9.34 -22.02
CA PRO A 40 36.74 -8.14 -21.68
C PRO A 40 36.47 -7.65 -20.25
N GLU A 41 35.29 -7.96 -19.69
CA GLU A 41 34.89 -7.51 -18.36
C GLU A 41 35.37 -8.42 -17.22
N CYS A 42 35.31 -9.74 -17.40
CA CYS A 42 35.61 -10.69 -16.31
C CYS A 42 36.63 -11.79 -16.65
N GLN A 43 37.18 -11.76 -17.86
CA GLN A 43 38.30 -12.61 -18.29
C GLN A 43 38.02 -14.12 -18.31
N VAL A 44 36.74 -14.52 -18.35
CA VAL A 44 36.35 -15.93 -18.55
C VAL A 44 36.34 -16.30 -20.04
N GLY A 45 36.45 -17.59 -20.34
CA GLY A 45 36.59 -18.06 -21.73
C GLY A 45 35.25 -18.17 -22.46
N LYS A 46 35.31 -18.49 -23.76
CA LYS A 46 34.11 -18.69 -24.61
C LYS A 46 33.13 -19.76 -24.10
N ALA A 47 33.59 -20.71 -23.30
CA ALA A 47 32.74 -21.74 -22.70
C ALA A 47 31.70 -21.16 -21.72
N ASP A 48 31.96 -19.97 -21.16
CA ASP A 48 31.11 -19.27 -20.20
C ASP A 48 30.16 -18.26 -20.91
N PHE A 49 29.87 -18.49 -22.18
CA PHE A 49 28.92 -17.69 -22.95
C PHE A 49 27.76 -18.54 -23.46
N GLU A 50 26.55 -18.01 -23.29
CA GLU A 50 25.34 -18.59 -23.84
C GLU A 50 24.79 -17.70 -24.95
N MET A 51 24.32 -18.33 -26.03
CA MET A 51 23.68 -17.62 -27.13
C MET A 51 22.34 -17.07 -26.66
N LEU A 52 22.16 -15.76 -26.79
CA LEU A 52 20.89 -15.12 -26.57
C LEU A 52 20.05 -15.25 -27.84
N ASP A 53 18.95 -16.02 -27.74
CA ASP A 53 17.91 -16.03 -28.76
C ASP A 53 17.06 -14.76 -28.66
N ILE A 54 17.70 -13.64 -29.01
CA ILE A 54 17.00 -12.38 -29.24
C ILE A 54 16.63 -12.41 -30.71
N THR A 55 15.38 -12.80 -31.01
CA THR A 55 14.76 -12.39 -32.27
C THR A 55 14.86 -10.87 -32.30
N ASP A 56 15.56 -10.34 -33.31
CA ASP A 56 15.72 -8.90 -33.53
C ASP A 56 14.32 -8.28 -33.58
N ILE A 57 13.81 -7.84 -32.43
CA ILE A 57 12.72 -6.87 -32.37
C ILE A 57 13.40 -5.60 -32.86
N GLU A 58 13.13 -5.22 -34.11
CA GLU A 58 13.56 -3.94 -34.63
C GLU A 58 13.22 -2.87 -33.59
N GLU A 59 14.11 -1.91 -33.32
CA GLU A 59 13.83 -0.87 -32.30
C GLU A 59 12.53 -0.10 -32.60
N ASP A 60 12.07 -0.13 -33.86
CA ASP A 60 10.79 0.39 -34.34
C ASP A 60 9.60 -0.56 -34.11
N GLU A 61 9.85 -1.85 -33.86
CA GLU A 61 8.89 -2.90 -33.49
C GLU A 61 8.95 -3.29 -32.02
N ILE A 62 9.64 -2.54 -31.15
CA ILE A 62 9.25 -2.58 -29.73
C ILE A 62 7.77 -2.16 -29.77
N PRO A 63 6.79 -3.05 -29.48
CA PRO A 63 5.46 -2.56 -29.23
C PRO A 63 5.72 -1.56 -28.10
N GLN A 64 5.41 -0.26 -28.31
CA GLN A 64 5.40 0.70 -27.22
C GLN A 64 4.77 -0.05 -26.07
N VAL A 65 5.58 -0.45 -25.07
CA VAL A 65 5.09 -1.28 -23.98
C VAL A 65 4.03 -0.39 -23.40
N ALA A 66 2.77 -0.73 -23.68
CA ALA A 66 1.66 0.19 -23.59
C ALA A 66 1.79 0.83 -22.22
N ALA A 67 2.14 2.13 -22.21
CA ALA A 67 2.71 2.85 -21.07
C ALA A 67 2.29 2.17 -19.78
N ALA A 68 3.17 1.32 -19.21
CA ALA A 68 2.83 0.28 -18.24
C ALA A 68 1.53 0.64 -17.52
N ALA A 69 0.42 0.06 -17.97
CA ALA A 69 -0.95 0.60 -17.80
C ALA A 69 -1.02 1.46 -16.55
N VAL A 70 -1.07 2.79 -16.68
CA VAL A 70 -0.91 3.73 -15.56
C VAL A 70 -1.82 3.28 -14.43
N ILE A 71 -1.25 2.59 -13.44
CA ILE A 71 -2.04 2.00 -12.36
C ILE A 71 -2.52 3.20 -11.55
N GLU A 72 -3.80 3.54 -11.70
CA GLU A 72 -4.35 4.68 -11.00
C GLU A 72 -4.24 4.42 -9.50
N LEU A 73 -3.40 5.23 -8.83
CA LEU A 73 -3.15 5.14 -7.39
C LEU A 73 -4.25 5.88 -6.65
N VAL A 74 -5.21 5.16 -6.07
CA VAL A 74 -6.21 5.72 -5.18
C VAL A 74 -5.78 5.52 -3.74
N VAL A 75 -5.67 6.63 -3.01
CA VAL A 75 -5.43 6.61 -1.57
C VAL A 75 -6.70 7.03 -0.83
N ILE A 76 -7.07 6.28 0.20
CA ILE A 76 -8.22 6.52 1.06
C ILE A 76 -7.71 6.76 2.48
N ILE A 77 -8.13 7.86 3.12
CA ILE A 77 -7.81 8.17 4.52
C ILE A 77 -9.04 7.86 5.37
N GLY A 78 -8.98 6.77 6.14
CA GLY A 78 -10.05 6.29 7.01
C GLY A 78 -10.59 4.92 6.57
N SER A 79 -10.68 4.00 7.53
CA SER A 79 -11.18 2.61 7.39
C SER A 79 -12.62 2.43 7.88
N GLY A 80 -13.34 3.51 8.20
CA GLY A 80 -14.73 3.43 8.60
C GLY A 80 -15.65 2.96 7.47
N HIS A 81 -16.96 2.93 7.73
CA HIS A 81 -17.98 2.55 6.74
C HIS A 81 -17.78 3.26 5.39
N ALA A 82 -17.55 4.58 5.40
CA ALA A 82 -17.30 5.33 4.17
C ALA A 82 -16.06 4.84 3.39
N GLY A 83 -14.92 4.66 4.06
CA GLY A 83 -13.67 4.30 3.42
C GLY A 83 -13.70 2.91 2.79
N TYR A 84 -14.13 1.90 3.56
CA TYR A 84 -14.20 0.53 3.03
C TYR A 84 -15.29 0.35 1.96
N HIS A 85 -16.43 1.05 2.05
CA HIS A 85 -17.42 1.00 0.97
C HIS A 85 -16.91 1.67 -0.31
N VAL A 86 -16.13 2.74 -0.21
CA VAL A 86 -15.45 3.32 -1.39
C VAL A 86 -14.46 2.31 -1.99
N ALA A 87 -13.60 1.70 -1.16
CA ALA A 87 -12.64 0.69 -1.63
C ALA A 87 -13.34 -0.49 -2.33
N SER A 88 -14.42 -1.01 -1.73
CA SER A 88 -15.20 -2.12 -2.27
C SER A 88 -15.84 -1.78 -3.61
N ASN A 89 -16.46 -0.59 -3.71
CA ASN A 89 -17.12 -0.15 -4.94
C ASN A 89 -16.12 0.13 -6.07
N LEU A 90 -14.98 0.74 -5.74
CA LEU A 90 -13.90 0.94 -6.70
C LEU A 90 -13.36 -0.40 -7.22
N ARG A 91 -13.10 -1.36 -6.33
CA ARG A 91 -12.63 -2.69 -6.74
C ARG A 91 -13.65 -3.42 -7.62
N ALA A 92 -14.94 -3.32 -7.31
CA ALA A 92 -16.00 -3.94 -8.11
C ALA A 92 -16.09 -3.36 -9.54
N GLN A 93 -15.75 -2.07 -9.72
CA GLN A 93 -15.77 -1.39 -11.02
C GLN A 93 -14.43 -1.49 -11.76
N SER A 94 -13.33 -1.75 -11.05
CA SER A 94 -11.98 -1.70 -11.61
C SER A 94 -11.05 -2.71 -10.90
N PRO A 95 -10.87 -3.90 -11.50
CA PRO A 95 -10.03 -4.96 -10.92
C PRO A 95 -8.55 -4.62 -10.78
N ASP A 96 -8.02 -3.71 -11.61
CA ASP A 96 -6.59 -3.40 -11.68
C ASP A 96 -6.18 -2.16 -10.87
N LEU A 97 -7.16 -1.47 -10.28
CA LEU A 97 -6.95 -0.22 -9.55
C LEU A 97 -6.07 -0.47 -8.31
N SER A 98 -5.03 0.33 -8.09
CA SER A 98 -4.23 0.26 -6.86
C SER A 98 -4.87 1.09 -5.78
N ILE A 99 -5.37 0.43 -4.73
CA ILE A 99 -6.09 1.07 -3.64
C ILE A 99 -5.28 0.89 -2.35
N THR A 100 -4.94 2.01 -1.72
CA THR A 100 -4.28 2.05 -0.41
C THR A 100 -5.18 2.76 0.60
N VAL A 101 -5.39 2.16 1.77
CA VAL A 101 -6.14 2.75 2.88
C VAL A 101 -5.18 3.05 4.03
N PHE A 102 -5.18 4.29 4.51
CA PHE A 102 -4.50 4.67 5.75
C PHE A 102 -5.54 4.89 6.84
N THR A 103 -5.33 4.34 8.03
CA THR A 103 -6.19 4.59 9.18
C THR A 103 -5.40 4.71 10.48
N ALA A 104 -5.85 5.58 11.38
CA ALA A 104 -5.23 5.77 12.68
C ALA A 104 -5.61 4.66 13.69
N ASP A 105 -6.72 3.96 13.47
CA ASP A 105 -7.17 2.84 14.31
C ASP A 105 -6.60 1.49 13.84
N ASP A 106 -7.10 0.39 14.40
CA ASP A 106 -6.70 -0.98 14.05
C ASP A 106 -7.21 -1.44 12.66
N GLY A 107 -8.03 -0.62 11.99
CA GLY A 107 -8.61 -0.93 10.69
C GLY A 107 -9.70 -2.00 10.73
N ALA A 108 -10.16 -2.43 11.90
CA ALA A 108 -11.23 -3.40 12.00
C ALA A 108 -12.56 -2.82 11.49
N LEU A 109 -13.33 -3.64 10.77
CA LEU A 109 -14.70 -3.29 10.42
C LEU A 109 -15.63 -3.61 11.59
N TYR A 110 -16.31 -2.60 12.08
CA TYR A 110 -17.39 -2.71 13.06
C TYR A 110 -18.49 -1.72 12.71
N SER A 111 -19.68 -1.91 13.29
CA SER A 111 -20.77 -0.96 13.15
C SER A 111 -20.61 0.12 14.23
N LYS A 112 -20.13 1.31 13.86
CA LYS A 112 -20.02 2.44 14.80
C LYS A 112 -21.34 2.78 15.53
N PRO A 113 -22.52 2.75 14.88
CA PRO A 113 -23.79 2.92 15.59
C PRO A 113 -24.09 1.83 16.65
N ALA A 114 -23.40 0.68 16.63
CA ALA A 114 -23.58 -0.35 17.64
C ALA A 114 -22.79 -0.06 18.94
N LEU A 115 -21.91 0.95 18.96
CA LEU A 115 -21.11 1.25 20.15
C LEU A 115 -21.99 1.71 21.33
N SER A 116 -23.04 2.50 21.08
CA SER A 116 -23.93 3.03 22.11
C SER A 116 -24.74 1.94 22.82
N ASN A 117 -25.25 0.95 22.07
CA ASN A 117 -26.04 -0.14 22.66
C ASN A 117 -25.23 -1.38 23.10
N ALA A 118 -23.95 -1.47 22.75
CA ALA A 118 -23.13 -2.65 23.01
C ALA A 118 -23.03 -2.99 24.51
N LEU A 119 -22.97 -1.97 25.38
CA LEU A 119 -22.92 -2.15 26.83
C LEU A 119 -24.19 -2.86 27.33
N ALA A 120 -25.37 -2.40 26.92
CA ALA A 120 -26.65 -2.99 27.29
C ALA A 120 -26.81 -4.42 26.75
N LEU A 121 -26.22 -4.71 25.59
CA LEU A 121 -26.18 -6.04 24.99
C LEU A 121 -25.10 -6.96 25.57
N GLY A 122 -24.32 -6.51 26.55
CA GLY A 122 -23.25 -7.29 27.17
C GLY A 122 -22.07 -7.58 26.24
N LYS A 123 -21.94 -6.82 25.15
CA LYS A 123 -20.86 -6.99 24.16
C LYS A 123 -19.60 -6.23 24.58
N ASP A 124 -18.44 -6.82 24.33
CA ASP A 124 -17.15 -6.15 24.44
C ASP A 124 -16.67 -5.66 23.07
N GLY A 125 -15.54 -4.95 23.01
CA GLY A 125 -15.02 -4.42 21.75
C GLY A 125 -14.72 -5.50 20.72
N ASP A 126 -14.19 -6.66 21.14
CA ASP A 126 -13.79 -7.71 20.21
C ASP A 126 -14.99 -8.40 19.58
N SER A 127 -16.09 -8.57 20.33
CA SER A 127 -17.36 -9.10 19.82
C SER A 127 -18.08 -8.17 18.81
N LEU A 128 -17.64 -6.91 18.68
CA LEU A 128 -18.19 -5.96 17.72
C LEU A 128 -17.46 -5.99 16.37
N VAL A 129 -16.26 -6.58 16.34
CA VAL A 129 -15.47 -6.73 15.11
C VAL A 129 -16.15 -7.75 14.19
N ARG A 130 -16.35 -7.35 12.94
CA ARG A 130 -16.91 -8.20 11.88
C ARG A 130 -15.81 -8.76 10.98
N GLU A 131 -14.86 -7.91 10.60
CA GLU A 131 -13.74 -8.28 9.73
C GLU A 131 -12.49 -7.51 10.17
N SER A 132 -11.32 -8.15 10.07
CA SER A 132 -10.03 -7.51 10.32
C SER A 132 -9.55 -6.72 9.10
N ALA A 133 -8.60 -5.80 9.30
CA ALA A 133 -7.93 -5.11 8.19
C ALA A 133 -7.30 -6.10 7.19
N LEU A 134 -6.66 -7.17 7.68
CA LEU A 134 -6.06 -8.22 6.84
C LEU A 134 -7.12 -8.95 5.99
N SER A 135 -8.29 -9.22 6.56
CA SER A 135 -9.40 -9.83 5.83
C SER A 135 -9.86 -8.95 4.66
N TRP A 136 -9.91 -7.62 4.86
CA TRP A 136 -10.20 -6.67 3.80
C TRP A 136 -9.10 -6.61 2.74
N GLU A 137 -7.82 -6.58 3.13
CA GLU A 137 -6.68 -6.61 2.20
C GLU A 137 -6.77 -7.82 1.26
N GLN A 138 -6.96 -9.01 1.83
CA GLN A 138 -7.03 -10.26 1.08
C GLN A 138 -8.25 -10.32 0.16
N ARG A 139 -9.43 -9.95 0.68
CA ARG A 139 -10.69 -10.05 -0.07
C ARG A 139 -10.78 -9.06 -1.21
N LEU A 140 -10.29 -7.83 -1.02
CA LEU A 140 -10.36 -6.78 -2.05
C LEU A 140 -9.08 -6.62 -2.85
N ASN A 141 -8.00 -7.33 -2.54
CA ASN A 141 -6.68 -7.08 -3.11
C ASN A 141 -6.28 -5.59 -3.00
N ILE A 142 -6.33 -5.06 -1.78
CA ILE A 142 -5.95 -3.67 -1.44
C ILE A 142 -4.86 -3.69 -0.37
N ARG A 143 -4.21 -2.54 -0.17
CA ARG A 143 -3.30 -2.34 0.97
C ARG A 143 -3.97 -1.53 2.07
N VAL A 144 -3.91 -1.97 3.30
CA VAL A 144 -4.37 -1.25 4.49
C VAL A 144 -3.18 -1.04 5.43
N TYR A 145 -2.93 0.21 5.80
CA TYR A 145 -1.96 0.61 6.81
C TYR A 145 -2.72 0.99 8.09
N PRO A 146 -2.95 0.03 9.01
CA PRO A 146 -3.52 0.33 10.33
C PRO A 146 -2.50 1.11 11.17
N HIS A 147 -2.99 1.76 12.23
CA HIS A 147 -2.20 2.58 13.16
C HIS A 147 -1.29 3.62 12.47
N THR A 148 -1.69 4.08 11.29
CA THR A 148 -0.94 5.01 10.46
C THR A 148 -1.76 6.28 10.25
N LYS A 149 -1.36 7.34 10.95
CA LYS A 149 -2.03 8.63 10.86
C LYS A 149 -1.44 9.43 9.70
N VAL A 150 -2.31 9.93 8.81
CA VAL A 150 -1.95 10.98 7.86
C VAL A 150 -1.95 12.32 8.59
N THR A 151 -0.81 13.00 8.60
CA THR A 151 -0.61 14.26 9.35
C THR A 151 -0.70 15.49 8.46
N HIS A 152 -0.40 15.34 7.16
CA HIS A 152 -0.44 16.44 6.20
C HIS A 152 -0.80 15.95 4.79
N ILE A 153 -1.47 16.82 4.02
CA ILE A 153 -1.84 16.58 2.62
C ILE A 153 -1.23 17.71 1.78
N ASP A 154 -0.19 17.40 1.02
CA ASP A 154 0.37 18.29 0.01
C ASP A 154 -0.36 18.07 -1.32
N ARG A 155 -1.33 18.96 -1.59
CA ARG A 155 -2.16 18.90 -2.80
C ARG A 155 -1.41 19.31 -4.06
N ALA A 156 -0.39 20.16 -3.94
CA ALA A 156 0.37 20.65 -5.08
C ALA A 156 1.26 19.54 -5.66
N ASN A 157 1.92 18.79 -4.77
CA ASN A 157 2.82 17.69 -5.15
C ASN A 157 2.15 16.31 -5.11
N LYS A 158 0.87 16.23 -4.75
CA LYS A 158 0.10 15.00 -4.54
C LYS A 158 0.80 13.99 -3.61
N LYS A 159 1.21 14.48 -2.43
CA LYS A 159 1.86 13.68 -1.39
C LYS A 159 1.11 13.75 -0.07
N LEU A 160 1.14 12.66 0.67
CA LEU A 160 0.73 12.55 2.06
C LEU A 160 1.97 12.45 2.92
N GLN A 161 1.95 13.10 4.08
CA GLN A 161 2.88 12.80 5.16
C GLN A 161 2.14 11.92 6.17
N THR A 162 2.76 10.81 6.55
CA THR A 162 2.19 9.86 7.51
C THR A 162 3.17 9.58 8.65
N THR A 163 2.68 8.94 9.70
CA THR A 163 3.54 8.50 10.82
C THR A 163 4.58 7.45 10.44
N ILE A 164 4.49 6.84 9.25
CA ILE A 164 5.46 5.86 8.73
C ILE A 164 6.26 6.38 7.52
N GLY A 165 6.11 7.66 7.16
CA GLY A 165 6.79 8.30 6.04
C GLY A 165 5.86 8.92 5.01
N ASP A 166 6.46 9.40 3.91
CA ASP A 166 5.74 10.08 2.84
C ASP A 166 5.15 9.09 1.81
N TYR A 167 4.00 9.43 1.24
CA TYR A 167 3.31 8.60 0.26
C TYR A 167 2.71 9.42 -0.87
N SER A 168 2.94 9.03 -2.12
CA SER A 168 2.33 9.70 -3.28
C SER A 168 0.91 9.18 -3.54
N TYR A 169 0.03 10.01 -4.09
CA TYR A 169 -1.30 9.60 -4.50
C TYR A 169 -1.67 10.10 -5.90
N GLY A 170 -2.47 9.34 -6.63
CA GLY A 170 -3.07 9.77 -7.90
C GLY A 170 -4.39 10.50 -7.65
N LYS A 171 -5.30 9.82 -6.95
CA LYS A 171 -6.57 10.33 -6.41
C LYS A 171 -6.59 10.13 -4.90
N LEU A 172 -7.27 11.03 -4.20
CA LEU A 172 -7.37 11.02 -2.74
C LEU A 172 -8.84 11.05 -2.31
N VAL A 173 -9.19 10.15 -1.40
CA VAL A 173 -10.49 10.12 -0.72
C VAL A 173 -10.26 10.40 0.76
N ILE A 174 -10.95 11.41 1.30
CA ILE A 174 -10.90 11.76 2.72
C ILE A 174 -12.17 11.21 3.37
N ALA A 175 -12.01 10.17 4.18
CA ALA A 175 -13.08 9.44 4.87
C ALA A 175 -12.81 9.34 6.39
N THR A 176 -12.24 10.40 6.96
CA THR A 176 -11.76 10.46 8.36
C THR A 176 -12.86 10.54 9.42
N GLY A 177 -14.12 10.65 9.02
CA GLY A 177 -15.24 10.79 9.94
C GLY A 177 -15.21 12.11 10.72
N ALA A 178 -15.72 12.07 11.96
CA ALA A 178 -15.82 13.22 12.86
C ALA A 178 -15.19 12.91 14.23
N THR A 179 -14.78 13.97 14.92
CA THR A 179 -14.21 13.93 16.27
C THR A 179 -15.25 14.38 17.31
N PRO A 180 -15.22 13.84 18.54
CA PRO A 180 -16.07 14.34 19.62
C PRO A 180 -15.84 15.81 19.93
N ILE A 181 -16.90 16.50 20.37
CA ILE A 181 -16.80 17.84 20.92
C ILE A 181 -16.13 17.74 22.29
N VAL A 182 -15.07 18.52 22.50
CA VAL A 182 -14.37 18.60 23.78
C VAL A 182 -14.97 19.73 24.60
N ILE A 183 -15.54 19.39 25.75
CA ILE A 183 -16.12 20.36 26.69
C ILE A 183 -15.02 20.79 27.66
N PRO A 184 -14.75 22.10 27.83
CA PRO A 184 -13.80 22.59 28.83
C PRO A 184 -14.35 22.30 30.23
N ILE A 185 -13.57 21.59 31.04
CA ILE A 185 -13.89 21.24 32.43
C ILE A 185 -12.79 21.82 33.32
N GLU A 186 -13.17 22.61 34.31
CA GLU A 186 -12.25 23.08 35.34
C GLU A 186 -11.96 21.96 36.37
N GLY A 187 -10.73 21.88 36.86
CA GLY A 187 -10.31 20.85 37.81
C GLY A 187 -9.83 19.55 37.14
N ASP A 188 -9.91 18.44 37.87
CA ASP A 188 -9.45 17.12 37.39
C ASP A 188 -10.44 16.53 36.38
N SER A 189 -9.97 16.35 35.14
CA SER A 189 -10.71 15.76 34.02
C SER A 189 -10.15 14.41 33.57
N SER A 190 -9.27 13.80 34.37
CA SER A 190 -8.62 12.51 34.04
C SER A 190 -9.60 11.35 33.84
N ALA A 191 -10.79 11.43 34.45
CA ALA A 191 -11.87 10.46 34.33
C ALA A 191 -12.82 10.72 33.14
N THR A 192 -12.65 11.82 32.41
CA THR A 192 -13.51 12.14 31.26
C THR A 192 -13.17 11.24 30.08
N LEU A 193 -14.19 10.60 29.52
CA LEU A 193 -14.08 9.70 28.37
C LEU A 193 -15.08 10.12 27.28
N SER A 194 -14.69 9.95 26.03
CA SER A 194 -15.60 9.94 24.88
C SER A 194 -15.57 8.57 24.22
N VAL A 195 -16.69 8.14 23.65
CA VAL A 195 -16.78 6.91 22.86
C VAL A 195 -17.10 7.26 21.42
N ASN A 196 -16.09 7.26 20.55
CA ASN A 196 -16.25 7.61 19.14
C ASN A 196 -15.77 6.50 18.20
N ASP A 197 -14.89 5.62 18.67
CA ASP A 197 -14.42 4.47 17.92
C ASP A 197 -14.31 3.23 18.81
N LEU A 198 -13.83 2.14 18.22
CA LEU A 198 -13.71 0.86 18.90
C LEU A 198 -12.66 0.87 20.02
N ALA A 199 -11.57 1.63 19.85
CA ALA A 199 -10.53 1.75 20.86
C ALA A 199 -11.06 2.53 22.08
N ASP A 200 -11.79 3.63 21.83
CA ASP A 200 -12.49 4.37 22.87
C ASP A 200 -13.47 3.46 23.63
N TYR A 201 -14.25 2.64 22.92
CA TYR A 201 -15.21 1.73 23.54
C TYR A 201 -14.51 0.68 24.43
N ARG A 202 -13.40 0.10 23.96
CA ARG A 202 -12.57 -0.83 24.77
C ARG A 202 -12.08 -0.15 26.04
N ARG A 203 -11.55 1.08 25.94
CA ARG A 203 -11.11 1.87 27.10
C ARG A 203 -12.26 2.19 28.05
N PHE A 204 -13.41 2.61 27.51
CA PHE A 204 -14.62 2.88 28.29
C PHE A 204 -15.06 1.65 29.09
N ARG A 205 -15.16 0.48 28.44
CA ARG A 205 -15.50 -0.79 29.09
C ARG A 205 -14.55 -1.15 30.22
N GLN A 206 -13.25 -0.97 30.01
CA GLN A 206 -12.24 -1.23 31.02
C GLN A 206 -12.38 -0.30 32.24
N GLN A 207 -12.58 1.00 32.01
CA GLN A 207 -12.70 1.97 33.11
C GLN A 207 -14.02 1.88 33.88
N LEU A 208 -15.07 1.35 33.24
CA LEU A 208 -16.40 1.21 33.84
C LEU A 208 -16.51 0.03 34.82
N ALA A 209 -15.66 -0.99 34.73
CA ALA A 209 -15.84 -2.29 35.39
C ALA A 209 -16.17 -2.23 36.89
N ASP A 210 -15.56 -1.29 37.63
CA ASP A 210 -15.74 -1.15 39.09
C ASP A 210 -16.52 0.12 39.48
N LYS A 211 -17.24 0.75 38.54
CA LYS A 211 -17.93 2.02 38.77
C LYS A 211 -19.44 1.83 38.94
N LYS A 212 -20.02 2.58 39.88
CA LYS A 212 -21.46 2.56 40.19
C LYS A 212 -22.19 3.84 39.76
N HIS A 213 -21.45 4.93 39.57
CA HIS A 213 -21.98 6.24 39.22
C HIS A 213 -21.30 6.72 37.95
N VAL A 214 -22.11 7.11 36.97
CA VAL A 214 -21.67 7.65 35.69
C VAL A 214 -22.45 8.93 35.44
N THR A 215 -21.76 9.98 35.05
CA THR A 215 -22.35 11.22 34.58
C THR A 215 -22.16 11.29 33.07
N ILE A 216 -23.25 11.49 32.32
CA ILE A 216 -23.21 11.69 30.88
C ILE A 216 -23.25 13.20 30.60
N LEU A 217 -22.31 13.67 29.79
CA LEU A 217 -22.24 15.06 29.36
C LEU A 217 -22.77 15.18 27.93
N GLY A 218 -24.03 15.61 27.80
CA GLY A 218 -24.72 15.77 26.53
C GLY A 218 -25.99 14.91 26.45
N ASP A 219 -27.07 15.51 25.94
CA ASP A 219 -28.41 14.93 25.82
C ASP A 219 -28.84 14.75 24.36
N GLY A 220 -27.88 14.81 23.43
CA GLY A 220 -28.13 14.44 22.04
C GLY A 220 -28.37 12.94 21.86
N LEU A 221 -28.58 12.51 20.61
CA LEU A 221 -28.86 11.10 20.27
C LEU A 221 -27.88 10.13 20.94
N ILE A 222 -26.56 10.35 20.79
CA ILE A 222 -25.53 9.46 21.35
C ILE A 222 -25.53 9.45 22.88
N GLY A 223 -25.88 10.57 23.52
CA GLY A 223 -25.95 10.65 24.98
C GLY A 223 -27.19 9.98 25.57
N CYS A 224 -28.26 9.86 24.77
CA CYS A 224 -29.51 9.23 25.16
C CYS A 224 -29.58 7.71 24.89
N GLU A 225 -28.87 7.23 23.86
CA GLU A 225 -28.74 5.80 23.54
C GLU A 225 -27.91 5.03 24.58
#